data_AF-A0A2X2YNF5-F1
#
_entry.id   AF-A0A2X2YNF5-F1
#
_cell.length_a   1.000
_cell.length_b   1.000
_cell.length_c   1.000
_cell.angle_alpha   90.00
_cell.angle_beta   90.00
_cell.angle_gamma   90.00
#
_symmetry.space_group_name_H-M   'P 1'
#
loop_
_entity.id
_entity.type
_entity.pdbx_description
1 polymer ?
#
loop_
_entity_poly.entity_id
_entity_poly.type
_entity_poly.pdbx_seq_one_letter_code
_entity_poly.pdbx_strand_id
1 'polypeptide(L)' 'MQATVTGKSHVDGKVGTVNLNYTHEENVFTLWRSLRFGDNLQAWLEQNTALPETPLPGRQGM' A
#
# COMPACT_ATOMS: atom_id res chain seq x y z
N MET A 1 -9.78 13.01 1.75
CA MET A 1 -11.17 12.97 1.24
C MET A 1 -12.10 13.47 2.35
N GLN A 2 -13.21 14.13 2.04
CA GLN A 2 -14.13 14.65 3.07
C GLN A 2 -15.57 14.23 2.77
N ALA A 3 -16.35 14.00 3.81
CA ALA A 3 -17.76 13.69 3.71
C ALA A 3 -18.54 14.32 4.88
N THR A 4 -19.73 14.82 4.58
CA THR A 4 -20.67 15.32 5.59
C THR A 4 -21.97 14.54 5.46
N VAL A 5 -22.45 14.02 6.59
CA VAL A 5 -23.72 13.30 6.69
C VAL A 5 -24.60 14.04 7.68
N THR A 6 -25.76 14.50 7.22
CA THR A 6 -26.78 15.15 8.05
C THR A 6 -27.92 14.18 8.33
N GLY A 7 -28.29 14.06 9.60
CA GLY A 7 -29.38 13.20 10.05
C GLY A 7 -30.25 13.87 11.10
N LYS A 8 -31.37 13.23 11.43
CA LYS A 8 -32.22 13.59 12.57
C LYS A 8 -31.97 12.58 13.69
N SER A 9 -31.68 13.06 14.90
CA SER A 9 -31.61 12.25 16.12
C SER A 9 -32.89 12.42 16.90
N HIS A 10 -33.45 11.30 17.39
CA HIS A 10 -34.63 11.29 18.24
C HIS A 10 -34.22 10.79 19.63
N VAL A 11 -34.21 11.68 20.62
CA VAL A 11 -33.90 11.34 22.02
C VAL A 11 -34.99 11.96 22.91
N ASP A 12 -35.59 11.15 23.77
CA ASP A 12 -36.69 11.55 24.68
C ASP A 12 -37.84 12.28 23.98
N GLY A 13 -38.24 11.80 22.81
CA GLY A 13 -39.32 12.38 22.00
C GLY A 13 -38.98 13.73 21.33
N LYS A 14 -37.75 14.23 21.48
CA LYS A 14 -37.26 15.44 20.82
C LYS A 14 -36.46 15.09 19.58
N VAL A 15 -36.67 15.86 18.52
CA VAL A 15 -35.94 15.73 17.25
C VAL A 15 -34.88 16.81 17.14
N GLY A 16 -33.62 16.41 16.98
CA GLY A 16 -32.49 17.31 16.74
C GLY A 16 -31.78 16.99 15.42
N THR A 17 -31.21 18.00 14.77
CA THR A 17 -30.33 17.79 13.59
C THR A 17 -28.93 17.44 14.06
N VAL A 18 -28.36 16.37 13.49
CA VAL A 18 -26.98 15.94 13.73
C VAL A 18 -26.20 16.03 12.43
N ASN A 19 -25.00 16.61 12.50
CA ASN A 19 -24.07 16.64 11.39
C ASN A 19 -22.81 15.86 11.77
N LEU A 20 -22.56 14.77 11.04
CA LEU A 20 -21.30 14.04 11.12
C LEU A 20 -20.37 14.54 10.01
N ASN A 21 -19.25 15.12 10.42
CA ASN A 21 -18.23 15.61 9.51
C ASN A 21 -17.04 14.66 9.58
N TYR A 22 -16.78 13.96 8.48
CA TYR A 22 -15.70 12.99 8.35
C TYR A 22 -14.60 13.55 7.46
N THR A 23 -13.37 13.52 7.96
CA THR A 23 -12.17 13.79 7.18
C THR A 23 -11.33 12.53 7.15
N HIS A 24 -11.07 12.05 5.94
CA HIS A 24 -10.19 10.92 5.69
C HIS A 24 -8.78 11.43 5.39
N GLU A 25 -7.85 11.02 6.23
CA GLU A 25 -6.41 11.19 6.03
C GLU A 25 -5.77 9.84 5.79
N GLU A 26 -4.96 9.77 4.74
CA GLU A 26 -4.22 8.57 4.39
C GLU A 26 -2.74 8.90 4.29
N ASN A 27 -1.90 8.11 4.96
CA ASN A 27 -0.46 8.20 4.80
C ASN A 27 -0.02 7.22 3.69
N VAL A 28 -0.03 7.71 2.45
CA VAL A 28 0.32 6.93 1.26
C VAL A 28 1.73 6.32 1.37
N PHE A 29 2.68 7.00 2.00
CA PHE A 29 4.03 6.45 2.24
C PHE A 29 4.01 5.24 3.19
N THR A 30 3.21 5.31 4.26
CA THR A 30 3.06 4.20 5.21
C THR A 30 2.40 3.00 4.56
N LEU A 31 1.35 3.22 3.75
CA LEU A 31 0.70 2.17 2.98
C LEU A 31 1.61 1.54 1.93
N TRP A 32 2.35 2.36 1.18
CA TRP A 32 3.30 1.86 0.20
C TRP A 32 4.39 0.98 0.84
N ARG A 33 4.86 1.34 2.03
CA ARG A 33 5.79 0.52 2.81
C ARG A 33 5.15 -0.77 3.35
N SER A 34 3.90 -0.74 3.81
CA SER A 34 3.23 -1.95 4.34
C SER A 34 2.98 -2.99 3.25
N LEU A 35 2.79 -2.56 2.01
CA LEU A 35 2.69 -3.43 0.83
C LEU A 35 4.04 -4.03 0.39
N ARG A 36 5.15 -3.63 1.02
CA ARG A 36 6.53 -4.05 0.67
C ARG A 36 6.84 -3.93 -0.82
N PHE A 37 6.25 -2.93 -1.48
CA PHE A 37 6.41 -2.77 -2.93
C PHE A 37 7.88 -2.66 -3.35
N GLY A 38 8.71 -1.97 -2.57
CA GLY A 38 10.15 -1.85 -2.81
C GLY A 38 10.88 -3.19 -2.77
N ASP A 39 10.68 -3.98 -1.71
CA ASP A 39 11.29 -5.31 -1.57
C ASP A 39 10.83 -6.25 -2.69
N ASN A 40 9.54 -6.18 -3.07
CA ASN A 40 8.97 -6.98 -4.16
C ASN A 40 9.59 -6.60 -5.53
N LEU A 41 9.82 -5.32 -5.79
CA LEU A 41 10.45 -4.85 -7.03
C LEU A 41 11.93 -5.27 -7.09
N GLN A 42 12.65 -5.18 -5.96
CA GLN A 42 14.04 -5.63 -5.88
C GLN A 42 14.15 -7.13 -6.14
N ALA A 43 13.34 -7.96 -5.48
CA ALA A 43 13.33 -9.40 -5.68
C ALA A 43 13.00 -9.78 -7.13
N TRP A 44 12.07 -9.05 -7.76
CA TRP A 44 11.76 -9.24 -9.18
C TRP A 44 12.96 -8.89 -10.07
N LEU A 45 13.65 -7.77 -9.82
CA LEU A 45 14.85 -7.40 -10.57
C LEU A 45 15.93 -8.47 -10.45
N GLU A 46 16.24 -8.91 -9.23
CA GLU A 46 17.25 -9.94 -8.96
C GLU A 46 16.98 -11.24 -9.75
N GLN A 47 15.71 -11.64 -9.88
CA GLN A 47 15.31 -12.81 -10.67
C GLN A 47 15.44 -12.62 -12.18
N ASN A 48 15.26 -11.39 -12.69
CA ASN A 48 15.21 -11.12 -14.12
C ASN A 48 16.53 -10.56 -14.68
N THR A 49 17.45 -10.12 -13.83
CA THR A 49 18.76 -9.59 -14.24
C THR A 49 19.91 -10.57 -14.06
N ALA A 50 19.62 -11.83 -13.73
CA ALA A 50 20.64 -12.87 -13.69
C ALA A 50 21.26 -13.01 -15.10
N LEU A 51 22.44 -12.43 -15.28
CA LEU A 51 23.24 -12.61 -16.50
C LEU A 51 23.59 -14.11 -16.60
N PRO A 52 23.45 -14.74 -17.78
CA PRO A 52 23.85 -16.13 -17.93
C PRO A 52 25.32 -16.26 -17.54
N GLU A 53 25.60 -17.12 -16.56
CA GLU A 53 26.96 -17.49 -16.20
C GLU A 53 27.61 -18.09 -17.45
N THR A 54 28.44 -17.30 -18.13
CA THR A 54 29.21 -17.81 -19.26
C THR A 54 30.26 -18.75 -18.67
N PRO A 55 30.24 -20.06 -18.97
CA PRO A 55 31.28 -20.95 -18.49
C PRO A 55 32.61 -20.48 -19.09
N LEU A 56 33.55 -20.16 -18.22
CA LEU A 56 34.89 -19.75 -18.55
C LEU A 56 35.54 -20.93 -19.31
N PRO A 57 35.96 -20.77 -20.58
CA PRO A 57 36.61 -21.85 -21.28
C PRO A 57 38.05 -21.97 -20.75
N GLY A 58 38.29 -22.90 -19.84
CA GLY A 58 39.66 -23.10 -19.34
C GLY A 58 39.87 -24.02 -18.15
N ARG A 59 38.83 -24.66 -17.59
CA ARG A 59 39.01 -25.62 -16.49
C ARG A 59 38.48 -27.00 -16.87
N GLN A 60 39.01 -27.55 -17.97
CA GLN A 60 39.10 -29.00 -18.13
C GLN A 60 40.36 -29.47 -17.41
N GLY A 61 40.18 -30.44 -16.52
CA GLY A 61 41.22 -30.96 -15.64
C GLY A 61 42.44 -31.50 -16.39
N MET A 62 43.55 -31.52 -15.65
CA MET A 62 44.62 -32.50 -15.83
C MET A 62 44.08 -33.92 -15.66
#